data_AF-T1C1L3-F1
#
_entry.id   AF-T1C1L3-F1
#
_cell.length_a   1.000
_cell.length_b   1.000
_cell.length_c   1.000
_cell.angle_alpha   90.00
_cell.angle_beta   90.00
_cell.angle_gamma   90.00
#
_symmetry.space_group_name_H-M   'P 1'
#
loop_
_entity.id
_entity.type
_entity.pdbx_description
1 polymer ?
#
loop_
_entity_poly.entity_id
_entity_poly.type
_entity_poly.pdbx_seq_one_letter_code
_entity_poly.pdbx_strand_id
1 'polypeptide(L)'
;GTVHSRRRTPLVATGVVTVLSLGLFVGSQFIGSIGTIMSDALNAIGLQIAIYYCLAGLAVVMLYRRQLFTSVKNFIFMGLWPLVGAVFMGTMFVKTIPGLNATTLWVGLGAMALGLIPMIYYWAKGNPYFTLPSPEDRHAVVEELEEVEQNL
;
A
#
# COMPACT_ATOMS: atom_id res chain seq x y z
N GLY A 1 -8.60 -10.97 -11.85
CA GLY A 1 -9.19 -9.92 -12.70
C GLY A 1 -9.24 -10.43 -14.11
N THR A 2 -10.41 -10.45 -14.74
CA THR A 2 -10.54 -10.91 -16.13
C THR A 2 -10.06 -9.79 -17.05
N VAL A 3 -8.91 -10.00 -17.69
CA VAL A 3 -8.40 -9.10 -18.70
C VAL A 3 -9.01 -9.50 -20.05
N HIS A 4 -9.46 -8.53 -20.84
CA HIS A 4 -10.01 -8.83 -22.17
C HIS A 4 -8.92 -9.45 -23.06
N SER A 5 -9.11 -10.71 -23.46
CA SER A 5 -8.11 -11.59 -24.08
C SER A 5 -7.38 -10.98 -25.29
N ARG A 6 -8.05 -10.09 -26.04
CA ARG A 6 -7.51 -9.53 -27.29
C ARG A 6 -6.84 -8.16 -27.17
N ARG A 7 -7.24 -7.32 -26.22
CA ARG A 7 -6.72 -5.94 -26.09
C ARG A 7 -5.86 -5.71 -24.87
N ARG A 8 -5.79 -6.68 -23.94
CA ARG A 8 -5.07 -6.57 -22.65
C ARG A 8 -5.42 -5.32 -21.82
N THR A 9 -6.50 -4.59 -22.16
CA THR A 9 -6.96 -3.39 -21.47
C THR A 9 -8.00 -3.75 -20.40
N PRO A 10 -7.88 -3.23 -19.16
CA PRO A 10 -8.78 -3.55 -18.06
C PRO A 10 -10.09 -2.74 -18.14
N LEU A 11 -10.87 -2.93 -19.21
CA LEU A 11 -12.08 -2.14 -19.50
C LEU A 11 -13.11 -2.16 -18.37
N VAL A 12 -13.28 -3.30 -17.69
CA VAL A 12 -14.20 -3.42 -16.54
C VAL A 12 -13.73 -2.55 -15.38
N ALA A 13 -12.43 -2.57 -15.07
CA ALA A 13 -11.88 -1.75 -13.99
C ALA A 13 -12.03 -0.26 -14.31
N THR A 14 -11.70 0.15 -15.53
CA THR A 14 -11.87 1.54 -15.98
C THR A 14 -13.33 1.99 -15.92
N GLY A 15 -14.27 1.14 -16.36
CA GLY A 15 -15.70 1.43 -16.31
C GLY A 15 -16.19 1.63 -14.88
N VAL A 16 -15.82 0.72 -13.96
CA VAL A 16 -16.18 0.81 -12.54
C VAL A 16 -15.65 2.09 -11.92
N VAL A 17 -14.37 2.42 -12.12
CA VAL A 17 -13.78 3.66 -11.59
C VAL A 17 -14.48 4.88 -12.17
N THR A 18 -14.78 4.90 -13.46
CA THR A 18 -15.45 6.02 -14.12
C THR A 18 -16.84 6.26 -13.54
N VAL A 19 -17.65 5.20 -13.36
CA VAL A 19 -18.99 5.30 -12.78
C VAL A 19 -18.92 5.78 -11.33
N LEU A 20 -17.99 5.24 -10.53
CA LEU A 20 -17.79 5.68 -9.15
C LEU A 20 -17.37 7.15 -9.07
N SER A 21 -16.42 7.59 -9.90
CA SER A 21 -15.97 8.98 -9.95
C SER A 21 -17.09 9.94 -10.35
N LEU A 22 -17.90 9.60 -11.35
CA LEU A 22 -19.07 10.40 -11.74
C LEU A 22 -20.11 10.46 -10.63
N GLY A 23 -20.40 9.33 -9.98
CA GLY A 23 -21.32 9.26 -8.85
C GLY A 23 -20.87 10.12 -7.67
N LEU A 24 -19.60 10.03 -7.30
CA LEU A 24 -19.00 10.86 -6.25
C LEU A 24 -18.98 12.35 -6.62
N PHE A 25 -18.71 12.68 -7.88
CA PHE A 25 -18.73 14.06 -8.36
C PHE A 25 -20.12 14.67 -8.23
N VAL A 26 -21.16 13.98 -8.73
CA VAL A 26 -22.54 14.44 -8.59
C VAL A 26 -22.95 14.49 -7.11
N GLY A 27 -22.57 13.49 -6.31
CA GLY A 27 -22.82 13.45 -4.88
C GLY A 27 -22.20 14.63 -4.12
N SER A 28 -20.99 15.06 -4.51
CA SER A 28 -20.28 16.16 -3.86
C SER A 28 -21.05 17.49 -3.92
N GLN A 29 -21.88 17.69 -4.95
CA GLN A 29 -22.72 18.88 -5.11
C GLN A 29 -23.77 19.03 -4.00
N PHE A 30 -24.15 17.94 -3.34
CA PHE A 30 -25.21 17.91 -2.32
C PHE A 30 -24.69 17.99 -0.88
N ILE A 31 -23.41 17.71 -0.64
CA ILE A 31 -22.85 17.50 0.70
C ILE A 31 -22.08 18.73 1.21
N GLY A 32 -21.59 19.61 0.33
CA GLY A 32 -20.92 20.85 0.74
C GLY A 32 -20.11 21.53 -0.36
N SER A 33 -19.23 22.45 0.05
CA SER A 33 -18.28 23.07 -0.88
C SER A 33 -17.27 22.03 -1.37
N ILE A 34 -17.06 21.96 -2.68
CA ILE A 34 -16.07 21.06 -3.31
C ILE A 34 -14.69 21.26 -2.69
N GLY A 35 -14.34 22.49 -2.31
CA GLY A 35 -13.05 22.81 -1.70
C GLY A 35 -12.83 22.15 -0.35
N THR A 36 -13.85 22.11 0.53
CA THR A 36 -13.72 21.46 1.84
C THR A 36 -13.63 19.95 1.68
N ILE A 37 -14.42 19.38 0.77
CA ILE A 37 -14.40 17.94 0.47
C ILE A 37 -13.03 17.52 -0.09
N MET A 38 -12.45 18.32 -0.99
CA MET A 38 -11.11 18.04 -1.53
C MET A 38 -10.05 18.09 -0.43
N SER A 39 -10.07 19.12 0.42
CA SER A 39 -9.13 19.24 1.53
C SER A 39 -9.24 18.05 2.49
N ASP A 40 -10.46 17.66 2.86
CA ASP A 40 -10.69 16.50 3.71
C ASP A 40 -10.23 15.19 3.05
N ALA A 41 -10.48 15.02 1.75
CA ALA A 41 -10.02 13.86 0.99
C ALA A 41 -8.48 13.77 0.94
N LEU A 42 -7.79 14.90 0.70
CA LEU A 42 -6.33 14.97 0.70
C LEU A 42 -5.75 14.65 2.08
N ASN A 43 -6.38 15.15 3.14
CA ASN A 43 -5.97 14.86 4.51
C ASN A 43 -6.17 13.39 4.86
N ALA A 44 -7.30 12.79 4.46
CA ALA A 44 -7.58 11.37 4.69
C ALA A 44 -6.60 10.45 3.93
N ILE A 45 -6.36 10.69 2.64
CA ILE A 45 -5.39 9.89 1.87
C ILE A 45 -3.96 10.12 2.34
N GLY A 46 -3.61 11.35 2.73
CA GLY A 46 -2.31 11.68 3.31
C GLY A 46 -2.03 10.88 4.59
N LEU A 47 -3.04 10.72 5.46
CA LEU A 47 -2.95 9.88 6.65
C LEU A 47 -2.65 8.41 6.29
N GLN A 48 -3.34 7.86 5.28
CA GLN A 48 -3.16 6.48 4.80
C GLN A 48 -1.79 6.26 4.15
N ILE A 49 -1.32 7.24 3.38
CA ILE A 49 0.00 7.25 2.75
C ILE A 49 1.08 7.26 3.83
N ALA A 50 0.97 8.13 4.84
CA ALA A 50 1.97 8.27 5.89
C ALA A 50 2.21 6.94 6.64
N ILE A 51 1.14 6.25 7.03
CA ILE A 51 1.25 4.95 7.72
C ILE A 51 1.74 3.83 6.79
N TYR A 52 1.27 3.77 5.54
CA TYR A 52 1.75 2.79 4.56
C TYR A 52 3.27 2.91 4.34
N TYR A 53 3.77 4.11 4.09
CA TYR A 53 5.20 4.32 3.86
C TYR A 53 6.04 4.20 5.12
N CYS A 54 5.50 4.54 6.30
CA CYS A 54 6.14 4.26 7.59
C CYS A 54 6.39 2.76 7.75
N LEU A 55 5.35 1.93 7.57
CA LEU A 55 5.46 0.48 7.69
C LEU A 55 6.36 -0.11 6.60
N ALA A 56 6.27 0.38 5.36
CA ALA A 56 7.12 -0.08 4.27
C ALA A 56 8.61 0.18 4.55
N GLY A 57 8.96 1.39 5.02
CA GLY A 57 10.35 1.70 5.38
C GLY A 57 10.85 0.85 6.56
N LEU A 58 10.03 0.67 7.60
CA LEU A 58 10.37 -0.23 8.71
C LEU A 58 10.55 -1.69 8.27
N ALA A 59 9.72 -2.17 7.35
CA ALA A 59 9.80 -3.53 6.82
C ALA A 59 11.12 -3.78 6.09
N VAL A 60 11.58 -2.83 5.26
CA VAL A 60 12.88 -2.91 4.58
C VAL A 60 14.02 -2.98 5.59
N VAL A 61 14.02 -2.09 6.59
CA VAL A 61 15.07 -2.08 7.63
C VAL A 61 15.09 -3.40 8.42
N MET A 62 13.92 -3.95 8.77
CA MET A 62 13.81 -5.22 9.49
C MET A 62 14.24 -6.42 8.65
N LEU A 63 13.92 -6.44 7.35
CA LEU A 63 14.25 -7.51 6.42
C LEU A 63 15.75 -7.54 6.14
N TYR A 64 16.35 -6.38 5.84
CA TYR A 64 17.76 -6.27 5.47
C TYR A 64 18.70 -6.09 6.67
N ARG A 65 18.22 -6.21 7.91
CA ARG A 65 19.00 -5.96 9.14
C ARG A 65 20.36 -6.65 9.22
N ARG A 66 20.48 -7.83 8.60
CA ARG A 66 21.73 -8.62 8.56
C ARG A 66 22.71 -8.13 7.48
N GLN A 67 22.20 -7.56 6.39
CA GLN A 67 22.98 -7.08 5.24
C GLN A 67 23.44 -5.62 5.42
N LEU A 68 22.83 -4.90 6.36
CA LEU A 68 23.18 -3.52 6.73
C LEU A 68 24.64 -3.38 7.18
N PHE A 69 25.16 -4.35 7.92
CA PHE A 69 26.52 -4.31 8.48
C PHE A 69 27.59 -4.84 7.52
N THR A 70 27.21 -5.27 6.31
CA THR A 70 28.14 -5.84 5.32
C THR A 70 28.89 -4.76 4.54
N SER A 71 28.29 -3.59 4.34
CA SER A 71 28.92 -2.48 3.61
C SER A 71 28.30 -1.13 3.98
N VAL A 72 29.11 -0.07 4.04
CA VAL A 72 28.66 1.31 4.31
C VAL A 72 27.61 1.76 3.30
N LYS A 73 27.75 1.37 2.03
CA LYS A 73 26.76 1.66 0.98
C LYS A 73 25.41 1.01 1.31
N ASN A 74 25.43 -0.26 1.71
CA ASN A 74 24.21 -1.00 2.07
C ASN A 74 23.55 -0.39 3.31
N PHE A 75 24.35 0.01 4.31
CA PHE A 75 23.85 0.70 5.49
C PHE A 75 23.09 1.99 5.14
N ILE A 76 23.64 2.83 4.26
CA ILE A 76 23.02 4.11 3.90
C ILE A 76 21.76 3.89 3.07
N PHE A 77 21.84 3.11 1.98
CA PHE A 77 20.73 2.98 1.03
C PHE A 77 19.62 2.02 1.49
N MET A 78 19.95 0.95 2.22
CA MET A 78 18.95 -0.04 2.69
C MET A 78 18.53 0.20 4.14
N GLY A 79 19.28 0.98 4.91
CA GLY A 79 19.03 1.21 6.33
C GLY A 79 18.66 2.64 6.63
N LEU A 80 19.64 3.54 6.58
CA LEU A 80 19.48 4.91 7.01
C LEU A 80 18.39 5.64 6.21
N TRP A 81 18.41 5.51 4.88
CA TRP A 81 17.46 6.21 4.02
C TRP A 81 16.00 5.75 4.23
N PRO A 82 15.69 4.43 4.19
CA PRO A 82 14.34 3.97 4.53
C PRO A 82 13.94 4.28 5.97
N LEU A 83 14.86 4.21 6.93
CA LEU A 83 14.58 4.48 8.35
C LEU A 83 14.22 5.95 8.57
N VAL A 84 14.98 6.88 7.99
CA VAL A 84 14.69 8.31 8.08
C VAL A 84 13.33 8.63 7.46
N GLY A 85 13.04 8.04 6.29
CA GLY A 85 11.73 8.18 5.65
C GLY A 85 10.60 7.63 6.51
N ALA A 86 10.79 6.46 7.12
CA ALA A 86 9.80 5.84 7.99
C ALA A 86 9.53 6.68 9.25
N VAL A 87 10.59 7.17 9.90
CA VAL A 87 10.46 8.04 11.08
C VAL A 87 9.75 9.34 10.70
N PHE A 88 10.14 9.99 9.60
CA PHE A 88 9.48 11.20 9.12
C PHE A 88 7.98 10.97 8.88
N MET A 89 7.62 9.94 8.12
CA MET A 89 6.22 9.62 7.83
C MET A 89 5.44 9.23 9.09
N GLY A 90 6.05 8.47 10.01
CA GLY A 90 5.45 8.15 11.30
C GLY A 90 5.18 9.40 12.16
N THR A 91 6.11 10.36 12.19
CA THR A 91 5.89 11.63 12.90
C THR A 91 4.80 12.48 12.26
N MET A 92 4.70 12.52 10.93
CA MET A 92 3.62 13.21 10.22
C MET A 92 2.26 12.56 10.51
N PHE A 93 2.19 11.23 10.54
CA PHE A 93 0.96 10.52 10.90
C PHE A 93 0.44 10.94 12.27
N VAL A 94 1.31 10.95 13.29
CA VAL A 94 0.93 11.35 14.66
C VAL A 94 0.57 12.84 14.74
N LYS A 95 1.31 13.71 14.04
CA LYS A 95 1.06 15.15 14.06
C LYS A 95 -0.23 15.57 13.36
N THR A 96 -0.65 14.83 12.34
CA THR A 96 -1.85 15.17 11.56
C THR A 96 -3.13 14.84 12.35
N ILE A 97 -3.15 13.75 13.12
CA ILE A 97 -4.35 13.25 13.84
C ILE A 97 -5.10 14.34 14.64
N PRO A 98 -4.46 15.14 15.52
CA PRO A 98 -5.16 16.15 16.32
C PRO A 98 -5.75 17.31 15.50
N GLY A 99 -5.24 17.54 14.29
CA GLY A 99 -5.69 18.61 13.40
C GLY A 99 -6.84 18.22 12.47
N LEU A 100 -7.25 16.94 12.46
CA LEU A 100 -8.31 16.45 11.58
C LEU A 100 -9.69 16.58 12.22
N ASN A 101 -10.69 16.87 11.37
CA ASN A 101 -12.09 16.71 11.76
C ASN A 101 -12.42 15.21 11.96
N ALA A 102 -13.39 14.91 12.82
CA ALA A 102 -13.90 13.57 13.08
C ALA A 102 -14.25 12.81 11.79
N THR A 103 -14.91 13.44 10.82
CA THR A 103 -15.26 12.78 9.55
C THR A 103 -14.03 12.30 8.79
N THR A 104 -13.02 13.17 8.63
CA THR A 104 -11.77 12.86 7.94
C THR A 104 -10.99 11.76 8.66
N LEU A 105 -10.97 11.79 9.99
CA LEU A 105 -10.30 10.79 10.82
C LEU A 105 -10.99 9.42 10.71
N TRP A 106 -12.32 9.38 10.76
CA TRP A 106 -13.11 8.15 10.58
C TRP A 106 -12.96 7.58 9.17
N VAL A 107 -12.98 8.42 8.13
CA VAL A 107 -12.76 7.97 6.76
C VAL A 107 -11.34 7.44 6.59
N GLY A 108 -10.33 8.17 7.07
CA GLY A 108 -8.93 7.79 6.96
C GLY A 108 -8.62 6.47 7.68
N LEU A 109 -8.86 6.42 8.99
CA LEU A 109 -8.56 5.24 9.82
C LEU A 109 -9.55 4.11 9.63
N GLY A 110 -10.84 4.42 9.45
CA GLY A 110 -11.89 3.43 9.27
C GLY A 110 -11.73 2.66 7.96
N ALA A 111 -11.37 3.33 6.86
CA ALA A 111 -11.10 2.63 5.60
C ALA A 111 -9.90 1.69 5.71
N MET A 112 -8.85 2.07 6.45
CA MET A 112 -7.72 1.19 6.73
C MET A 112 -8.13 -0.03 7.57
N ALA A 113 -8.88 0.20 8.65
CA ALA A 113 -9.38 -0.86 9.51
C ALA A 113 -10.28 -1.83 8.74
N LEU A 114 -11.11 -1.31 7.83
CA LEU A 114 -11.96 -2.11 6.94
C LEU A 114 -11.11 -3.04 6.05
N GLY A 115 -9.96 -2.57 5.56
CA GLY A 115 -9.01 -3.38 4.80
C GLY A 115 -8.42 -4.57 5.59
N LEU A 116 -8.34 -4.47 6.92
CA LEU A 116 -7.87 -5.57 7.77
C LEU A 116 -8.91 -6.71 7.88
N ILE A 117 -10.20 -6.42 7.70
CA ILE A 117 -11.28 -7.42 7.81
C ILE A 117 -11.09 -8.58 6.82
N PRO A 118 -10.99 -8.35 5.49
CA PRO A 118 -10.74 -9.45 4.55
C PRO A 118 -9.37 -10.09 4.78
N MET A 119 -8.35 -9.32 5.17
CA MET A 119 -7.02 -9.86 5.46
C MET A 119 -7.09 -10.90 6.59
N ILE A 120 -7.68 -10.55 7.73
CA ILE A 120 -7.83 -11.45 8.88
C ILE A 120 -8.73 -12.64 8.53
N TYR A 121 -9.81 -12.41 7.78
CA TYR A 121 -10.73 -13.47 7.36
C TYR A 121 -10.03 -14.53 6.50
N TYR A 122 -9.25 -14.13 5.50
CA TYR A 122 -8.52 -15.08 4.64
C TYR A 122 -7.28 -15.66 5.30
N TRP A 123 -6.65 -14.93 6.22
CA TRP A 123 -5.54 -15.43 7.02
C TRP A 123 -6.01 -16.53 7.98
N ALA A 124 -7.14 -16.35 8.68
CA ALA A 124 -7.72 -17.35 9.56
C ALA A 124 -8.17 -18.62 8.82
N LYS A 125 -8.53 -18.50 7.53
CA LYS A 125 -8.85 -19.64 6.65
C LYS A 125 -7.63 -20.41 6.16
N GLY A 126 -6.40 -20.00 6.49
CA GLY A 126 -5.18 -20.71 6.09
C GLY A 126 -4.94 -20.70 4.58
N ASN A 127 -5.36 -19.63 3.89
CA ASN A 127 -5.21 -19.54 2.44
C ASN A 127 -3.70 -19.59 2.07
N PRO A 128 -3.28 -20.41 1.08
CA PRO A 128 -1.87 -20.55 0.66
C PRO A 128 -1.16 -19.23 0.32
N TYR A 129 -1.88 -18.13 0.10
CA TYR A 129 -1.29 -16.80 -0.05
C TYR A 129 -0.48 -16.33 1.19
N PHE A 130 -0.82 -16.79 2.40
CA PHE A 130 -0.15 -16.38 3.64
C PHE A 130 0.90 -17.37 4.14
N THR A 131 1.10 -18.49 3.46
CA THR A 131 2.17 -19.44 3.78
C THR A 131 3.45 -19.02 3.08
N LEU A 132 4.55 -18.86 3.84
CA LEU A 132 5.86 -18.61 3.26
C LEU A 132 6.24 -19.78 2.35
N PRO A 133 6.76 -19.52 1.13
CA PRO A 133 7.22 -20.58 0.23
C PRO A 133 8.23 -21.50 0.93
N SER A 134 8.19 -22.79 0.64
CA SER A 134 9.18 -23.72 1.15
C SER A 134 10.57 -23.38 0.57
N PRO A 135 11.68 -23.82 1.20
CA PRO A 135 13.01 -23.66 0.61
C PRO A 135 13.11 -24.24 -0.80
N GLU A 136 12.40 -25.34 -1.07
CA GLU A 136 12.35 -26.01 -2.37
C GLU A 136 11.67 -25.13 -3.43
N ASP A 137 10.51 -24.55 -3.10
CA ASP A 137 9.80 -23.62 -4.00
C ASP A 137 10.63 -22.37 -4.31
N ARG A 138 11.43 -21.90 -3.35
CA ARG A 138 12.33 -20.74 -3.56
C ARG A 138 13.42 -21.06 -4.59
N HIS A 139 13.98 -22.25 -4.54
CA HIS A 139 15.03 -22.65 -5.48
C HIS A 139 14.45 -22.87 -6.88
N ALA A 140 13.29 -23.50 -6.99
CA ALA A 140 12.59 -23.69 -8.26
C ALA A 140 12.29 -22.35 -8.97
N VAL A 141 11.82 -21.34 -8.23
CA VAL A 141 11.57 -20.01 -8.80
C VAL A 141 12.86 -19.32 -9.26
N VAL A 142 13.97 -19.47 -8.51
CA VAL A 142 15.27 -18.89 -8.91
C VAL A 142 15.80 -19.59 -10.16
N GLU A 143 15.68 -20.92 -10.23
CA GLU A 143 16.07 -21.73 -11.39
C GLU A 143 15.26 -21.38 -12.65
N GLU A 144 13.93 -21.23 -12.53
CA GLU A 144 13.09 -20.74 -13.62
C GLU A 144 13.49 -19.34 -14.11
N LEU A 145 13.86 -18.43 -13.20
CA LEU A 145 14.32 -17.09 -13.55
C LEU A 145 15.67 -17.13 -14.28
N GLU A 146 16.59 -17.99 -13.84
CA GLU A 146 17.88 -18.20 -14.50
C GLU A 146 17.71 -18.81 -15.90
N GLU A 147 16.80 -19.78 -16.07
CA GLU A 147 16.46 -20.34 -17.39
C GLU A 147 15.84 -19.29 -18.33
N VAL A 148 14.95 -18.43 -17.83
CA VAL A 148 14.35 -17.36 -18.63
C VAL A 148 15.41 -16.32 -19.05
N GLU A 149 16.32 -15.95 -18.15
CA GLU A 149 17.41 -15.02 -18.44
C GLU A 149 18.41 -15.59 -19.46
N GLN A 150 18.68 -16.89 -19.43
CA GLN A 150 19.50 -17.57 -20.43
C GLN A 150 18.85 -17.70 -21.81
N ASN A 151 17.51 -17.66 -21.88
CA ASN A 151 16.74 -17.79 -23.11
C ASN A 151 16.32 -16.43 -23.73
N LEU A 152 16.76 -15.32 -23.14
CA LEU A 152 16.59 -13.94 -23.62
C LEU A 152 17.85 -13.42 -24.33
#